data_AF-A0A4S9XHR3-F1
#
_entry.id   AF-A0A4S9XHR3-F1
#
_cell.length_a   1.000
_cell.length_b   1.000
_cell.length_c   1.000
_cell.angle_alpha   90.00
_cell.angle_beta   90.00
_cell.angle_gamma   90.00
#
_symmetry.space_group_name_H-M   'P 1'
#
loop_
_entity.id
_entity.type
_entity.pdbx_description
1 polymer ?
#
loop_
_entity_poly.entity_id
_entity_poly.type
_entity_poly.pdbx_seq_one_letter_code
_entity_poly.pdbx_strand_id
1 'polypeptide(L)'
;MFLWAMSDRGIPRSYRMMQGFGVNTYTLVNDKGERHLVKFHFTPHLGVHSFVWDEALKLAGQDPDFHRKDLWTAIEGGQYPKWKFGIQTIPEDQADNFEFDPLDATKIWPEEEFPVRYLGELELNRNVDEYFTQTEQVAFCTGHVVPGIGFSDDPLLQGRNFSYSDTQLSRLGTNWQELPINKPVCPVMNQNRDGKHRTTITKGTVNYWPNRFEATKPATAQEGGYVDYPQKVSGMKTRLRSKKFREHYNQAQLFYNSMSEHEKMHIMNALSFELDHCDDPIVYKRMVERIADIDLDLAKGVAEMVGADIPEVAGRPNHGKKSKGLSQEDFPPENLTIATRMVAILIADGYDAVAYNAIKAALAAQGALPFTIAPRRTPIYAAGESKDSGKGVAPDHNLEGQRSTMYDAIFIPGGADSIATLRKNGRALHYVREAFGHLKAIGATGEAVKFVQDACSLPGVEFSESNNVVDSYGVVTAAQTEASTFKDAIDLVKNAKDFSSAFSYAISQHKNYQRELDGLSSMVAY
;
A
#
# COMPACT_ATOMS: atom_id res chain seq x y z
N MET A 1 5.10 -17.13 -2.44
CA MET A 1 5.60 -15.75 -2.64
C MET A 1 5.09 -15.13 -3.94
N PHE A 2 5.27 -15.76 -5.12
CA PHE A 2 4.84 -15.10 -6.37
C PHE A 2 3.35 -14.72 -6.39
N LEU A 3 2.45 -15.50 -5.78
CA LEU A 3 1.05 -15.09 -5.64
C LEU A 3 0.84 -13.79 -4.86
N TRP A 4 1.65 -13.52 -3.83
CA TRP A 4 1.60 -12.24 -3.11
C TRP A 4 2.05 -11.11 -4.02
N ALA A 5 3.11 -11.33 -4.82
CA ALA A 5 3.62 -10.34 -5.76
C ALA A 5 2.64 -10.06 -6.92
N MET A 6 1.91 -11.07 -7.37
CA MET A 6 0.90 -10.97 -8.43
C MET A 6 -0.48 -10.51 -7.91
N SER A 7 -0.67 -10.45 -6.60
CA SER A 7 -1.85 -9.83 -6.01
C SER A 7 -1.69 -8.32 -5.96
N ASP A 8 -2.79 -7.62 -5.69
CA ASP A 8 -2.81 -6.18 -5.47
C ASP A 8 -1.83 -5.69 -4.39
N ARG A 9 -1.39 -6.57 -3.48
CA ARG A 9 -0.32 -6.26 -2.51
C ARG A 9 0.98 -5.82 -3.19
N GLY A 10 1.20 -6.22 -4.45
CA GLY A 10 2.36 -5.83 -5.26
C GLY A 10 2.28 -4.40 -5.82
N ILE A 11 1.10 -3.77 -5.79
CA ILE A 11 0.85 -2.43 -6.33
C ILE A 11 0.08 -1.55 -5.33
N PRO A 12 0.61 -1.33 -4.11
CA PRO A 12 -0.09 -0.56 -3.08
C PRO A 12 -0.39 0.86 -3.57
N ARG A 13 -1.54 1.43 -3.17
CA ARG A 13 -1.94 2.81 -3.51
C ARG A 13 -1.03 3.85 -2.85
N SER A 14 -0.53 3.54 -1.66
CA SER A 14 0.32 4.40 -0.87
C SER A 14 1.09 3.56 0.13
N TYR A 15 2.32 3.96 0.47
CA TYR A 15 3.03 3.35 1.60
C TYR A 15 2.24 3.44 2.90
N ARG A 16 1.38 4.45 3.06
CA ARG A 16 0.51 4.68 4.24
C ARG A 16 -0.67 3.70 4.32
N MET A 17 -0.93 2.95 3.25
CA MET A 17 -2.09 2.05 3.09
C MET A 17 -1.63 0.61 2.79
N MET A 18 -0.49 0.20 3.35
CA MET A 18 -0.01 -1.19 3.26
C MET A 18 0.45 -1.69 4.64
N GLN A 19 0.39 -3.00 4.81
CA GLN A 19 0.96 -3.66 6.00
C GLN A 19 2.49 -3.74 5.93
N GLY A 20 3.11 -3.95 7.08
CA GLY A 20 4.52 -4.30 7.20
C GLY A 20 4.68 -5.59 7.99
N PHE A 21 5.63 -6.43 7.59
CA PHE A 21 5.90 -7.71 8.24
C PHE A 21 7.38 -7.86 8.54
N GLY A 22 7.72 -8.40 9.71
CA GLY A 22 9.10 -8.82 10.01
C GLY A 22 9.56 -9.99 9.12
N VAL A 23 8.60 -10.74 8.56
CA VAL A 23 8.74 -11.95 7.73
C VAL A 23 9.42 -13.09 8.46
N ASN A 24 10.66 -12.95 8.89
CA ASN A 24 11.39 -13.96 9.62
C ASN A 24 10.82 -14.18 11.03
N THR A 25 11.07 -15.37 11.58
CA THR A 25 10.76 -15.65 12.97
C THR A 25 11.88 -15.14 13.86
N TYR A 26 11.56 -14.24 14.78
CA TYR A 26 12.47 -13.76 15.82
C TYR A 26 12.16 -14.47 17.13
N THR A 27 12.85 -14.10 18.21
CA THR A 27 12.51 -14.56 19.56
C THR A 27 12.33 -13.41 20.53
N LEU A 28 11.42 -13.56 21.49
CA LEU A 28 11.32 -12.71 22.67
C LEU A 28 11.71 -13.51 23.91
N VAL A 29 12.50 -12.90 24.81
CA VAL A 29 12.89 -13.50 26.10
C VAL A 29 12.44 -12.57 27.22
N ASN A 30 11.68 -13.11 28.19
CA ASN A 30 11.20 -12.33 29.33
C ASN A 30 12.19 -12.33 30.51
N ASP A 31 11.83 -11.64 31.60
CA ASP A 31 12.62 -11.50 32.83
C ASP A 31 12.86 -12.83 33.58
N LYS A 32 12.03 -13.84 33.33
CA LYS A 32 12.19 -15.22 33.84
C LYS A 32 13.11 -16.07 32.96
N GLY A 33 13.58 -15.53 31.83
CA GLY A 33 14.36 -16.28 30.85
C GLY A 33 13.53 -17.23 29.97
N GLU A 34 12.20 -17.06 29.92
CA GLU A 34 11.33 -17.85 29.06
C GLU A 34 11.34 -17.26 27.64
N ARG A 35 11.54 -18.13 26.63
CA ARG A 35 11.65 -17.73 25.23
C ARG A 35 10.38 -18.08 24.45
N HIS A 36 9.96 -17.16 23.59
CA HIS A 36 8.88 -17.35 22.63
C HIS A 36 9.38 -17.03 21.23
N LEU A 37 8.93 -17.79 20.23
CA LEU A 37 9.07 -17.39 18.83
C LEU A 37 8.09 -16.25 18.54
N VAL A 38 8.49 -15.29 17.70
CA VAL A 38 7.66 -14.12 17.39
C VAL A 38 7.70 -13.75 15.90
N LYS A 39 6.54 -13.30 15.37
CA LYS A 39 6.44 -12.54 14.12
C LYS A 39 5.95 -11.13 14.43
N PHE A 40 6.54 -10.12 13.79
CA PHE A 40 6.17 -8.71 13.92
C PHE A 40 5.26 -8.25 12.78
N HIS A 41 4.26 -7.45 13.12
CA HIS A 41 3.24 -6.95 12.19
C HIS A 41 3.03 -5.44 12.37
N PHE A 42 2.86 -4.74 11.26
CA PHE A 42 2.37 -3.36 11.19
C PHE A 42 1.08 -3.35 10.37
N THR A 43 -0.02 -2.87 10.96
CA THR A 43 -1.33 -2.79 10.30
C THR A 43 -1.76 -1.32 10.18
N PRO A 44 -1.94 -0.78 8.96
CA PRO A 44 -2.23 0.64 8.76
C PRO A 44 -3.61 1.02 9.30
N HIS A 45 -3.74 2.21 9.91
CA HIS A 45 -5.05 2.71 10.35
C HIS A 45 -5.97 3.09 9.17
N LEU A 46 -5.37 3.48 8.04
CA LEU A 46 -6.09 3.85 6.81
C LEU A 46 -6.62 2.63 6.03
N GLY A 47 -6.36 1.41 6.51
CA GLY A 47 -6.67 0.18 5.79
C GLY A 47 -5.65 -0.14 4.70
N VAL A 48 -5.84 -1.28 4.03
CA VAL A 48 -4.98 -1.76 2.94
C VAL A 48 -5.66 -1.46 1.61
N HIS A 49 -4.98 -0.72 0.74
CA HIS A 49 -5.53 -0.23 -0.53
C HIS A 49 -4.48 -0.29 -1.64
N SER A 50 -4.93 -0.53 -2.88
CA SER A 50 -4.05 -0.84 -4.01
C SER A 50 -4.50 -0.18 -5.30
N PHE A 51 -3.57 0.03 -6.22
CA PHE A 51 -3.92 0.44 -7.57
C PHE A 51 -4.54 -0.71 -8.36
N VAL A 52 -5.05 -0.39 -9.56
CA VAL A 52 -5.24 -1.39 -10.63
C VAL A 52 -4.05 -1.34 -11.58
N TRP A 53 -3.78 -2.42 -12.33
CA TRP A 53 -2.51 -2.56 -13.07
C TRP A 53 -2.25 -1.46 -14.11
N ASP A 54 -3.23 -1.14 -14.97
CA ASP A 54 -3.10 -0.07 -15.98
C ASP A 54 -2.81 1.30 -15.33
N GLU A 55 -3.45 1.58 -14.19
CA GLU A 55 -3.22 2.79 -13.40
C GLU A 55 -1.77 2.84 -12.89
N ALA A 56 -1.30 1.73 -12.30
CA ALA A 56 0.05 1.64 -11.75
C ALA A 56 1.14 1.84 -12.83
N LEU A 57 0.98 1.21 -14.00
CA LEU A 57 1.90 1.37 -15.13
C LEU A 57 1.92 2.79 -15.66
N LYS A 58 0.74 3.39 -15.91
CA LYS A 58 0.62 4.77 -16.36
C LYS A 58 1.28 5.72 -15.36
N LEU A 59 1.05 5.51 -14.07
CA LEU A 59 1.59 6.35 -13.00
C LEU A 59 3.12 6.24 -12.90
N ALA A 60 3.70 5.05 -13.10
CA ALA A 60 5.15 4.86 -13.12
C ALA A 60 5.85 5.74 -14.19
N GLY A 61 5.19 6.04 -15.31
CA GLY A 61 5.69 6.97 -16.31
C GLY A 61 5.31 8.43 -16.06
N GLN A 62 4.09 8.68 -15.58
CA GLN A 62 3.54 10.03 -15.41
C GLN A 62 4.04 10.74 -14.15
N ASP A 63 4.28 9.99 -13.07
CA ASP A 63 4.81 10.48 -11.79
C ASP A 63 5.59 9.36 -11.08
N PRO A 64 6.86 9.10 -11.49
CA PRO A 64 7.68 8.04 -10.88
C PRO A 64 7.97 8.28 -9.39
N ASP A 65 7.73 9.49 -8.89
CA ASP A 65 7.88 9.87 -7.49
C ASP A 65 6.56 9.79 -6.71
N PHE A 66 5.49 9.21 -7.26
CA PHE A 66 4.15 9.28 -6.68
C PHE A 66 4.09 8.87 -5.20
N HIS A 67 4.62 7.70 -4.83
CA HIS A 67 4.62 7.26 -3.42
C HIS A 67 5.49 8.14 -2.50
N ARG A 68 6.60 8.69 -3.04
CA ARG A 68 7.47 9.61 -2.30
C ARG A 68 6.73 10.92 -2.01
N LYS A 69 6.06 11.48 -3.00
CA LYS A 69 5.25 12.69 -2.88
C LYS A 69 4.04 12.48 -2.00
N ASP A 70 3.31 11.39 -2.16
CA ASP A 70 2.15 11.04 -1.32
C ASP A 70 2.52 11.02 0.18
N LEU A 71 3.62 10.36 0.54
CA LEU A 71 4.09 10.32 1.93
C LEU A 71 4.51 11.72 2.42
N TRP A 72 5.30 12.43 1.61
CA TRP A 72 5.80 13.76 1.97
C TRP A 72 4.68 14.76 2.18
N THR A 73 3.74 14.84 1.22
CA THR A 73 2.59 15.75 1.25
C THR A 73 1.64 15.41 2.40
N ALA A 74 1.41 14.13 2.70
CA ALA A 74 0.61 13.75 3.86
C ALA A 74 1.22 14.27 5.16
N ILE A 75 2.53 14.12 5.35
CA ILE A 75 3.23 14.60 6.55
C ILE A 75 3.22 16.14 6.61
N GLU A 76 3.50 16.85 5.52
CA GLU A 76 3.43 18.33 5.49
C GLU A 76 2.02 18.86 5.76
N GLY A 77 1.00 18.14 5.30
CA GLY A 77 -0.40 18.45 5.55
C GLY A 77 -0.89 18.12 6.97
N GLY A 78 -0.02 17.66 7.87
CA GLY A 78 -0.38 17.24 9.22
C GLY A 78 -1.16 15.92 9.29
N GLN A 79 -1.23 15.18 8.18
CA GLN A 79 -1.93 13.91 8.05
C GLN A 79 -0.95 12.76 8.27
N TYR A 80 -0.49 12.61 9.51
CA TYR A 80 0.55 11.66 9.87
C TYR A 80 0.07 10.21 9.70
N PRO A 81 0.72 9.40 8.85
CA PRO A 81 0.35 8.00 8.72
C PRO A 81 0.70 7.20 9.97
N LYS A 82 -0.18 6.25 10.29
CA LYS A 82 -0.12 5.44 11.50
C LYS A 82 -0.28 3.95 11.20
N TRP A 83 0.41 3.13 11.98
CA TRP A 83 0.28 1.68 11.99
C TRP A 83 0.19 1.14 13.40
N LYS A 84 -0.74 0.21 13.63
CA LYS A 84 -0.75 -0.62 14.83
C LYS A 84 0.41 -1.61 14.75
N PHE A 85 1.27 -1.62 15.76
CA PHE A 85 2.33 -2.61 15.92
C PHE A 85 1.79 -3.82 16.70
N GLY A 86 1.95 -5.01 16.14
CA GLY A 86 1.47 -6.25 16.74
C GLY A 86 2.46 -7.40 16.65
N ILE A 87 2.23 -8.41 17.49
CA ILE A 87 3.03 -9.63 17.55
C ILE A 87 2.15 -10.88 17.46
N GLN A 88 2.63 -11.90 16.78
CA GLN A 88 2.19 -13.29 16.99
C GLN A 88 3.26 -14.01 17.79
N THR A 89 2.86 -14.87 18.73
CA THR A 89 3.81 -15.60 19.57
C THR A 89 3.52 -17.09 19.60
N ILE A 90 4.56 -17.91 19.52
CA ILE A 90 4.51 -19.36 19.71
C ILE A 90 5.43 -19.73 20.88
N PRO A 91 4.93 -20.44 21.91
CA PRO A 91 5.79 -21.04 22.93
C PRO A 91 6.80 -21.98 22.27
N GLU A 92 8.07 -21.89 22.66
CA GLU A 92 9.15 -22.62 21.99
C GLU A 92 8.95 -24.15 22.02
N ASP A 93 8.41 -24.68 23.12
CA ASP A 93 8.10 -26.11 23.29
C ASP A 93 7.01 -26.62 22.34
N GLN A 94 6.29 -25.71 21.66
CA GLN A 94 5.26 -26.04 20.67
C GLN A 94 5.72 -25.88 19.23
N ALA A 95 6.96 -25.42 18.97
CA ALA A 95 7.44 -25.12 17.62
C ALA A 95 7.31 -26.30 16.63
N ASP A 96 7.38 -27.54 17.12
CA ASP A 96 7.27 -28.75 16.30
C ASP A 96 5.83 -29.25 16.07
N ASN A 97 4.82 -28.64 16.67
CA ASN A 97 3.44 -29.16 16.66
C ASN A 97 2.64 -28.83 15.39
N PHE A 98 3.20 -28.04 14.47
CA PHE A 98 2.48 -27.53 13.29
C PHE A 98 2.86 -28.26 12.01
N GLU A 99 1.97 -28.24 11.02
CA GLU A 99 2.23 -28.86 9.70
C GLU A 99 3.37 -28.17 8.94
N PHE A 100 3.62 -26.89 9.24
CA PHE A 100 4.74 -26.12 8.71
C PHE A 100 5.83 -25.92 9.78
N ASP A 101 7.03 -25.54 9.33
CA ASP A 101 8.12 -25.15 10.22
C ASP A 101 7.96 -23.65 10.56
N PRO A 102 7.79 -23.26 11.83
CA PRO A 102 7.65 -21.85 12.19
C PRO A 102 8.86 -21.00 11.79
N LEU A 103 10.01 -21.62 11.51
CA LEU A 103 11.25 -20.95 11.09
C LEU A 103 11.38 -20.84 9.56
N ASP A 104 10.40 -21.34 8.79
CA ASP A 104 10.36 -21.22 7.34
C ASP A 104 9.77 -19.87 6.92
N ALA A 105 10.62 -18.97 6.41
CA ALA A 105 10.23 -17.65 5.92
C ALA A 105 9.29 -17.67 4.70
N THR A 106 9.06 -18.82 4.07
CA THR A 106 8.05 -18.99 3.02
C THR A 106 6.65 -19.26 3.59
N LYS A 107 6.53 -19.34 4.91
CA LYS A 107 5.29 -19.67 5.61
C LYS A 107 4.79 -18.50 6.47
N ILE A 108 3.50 -18.20 6.35
CA ILE A 108 2.75 -17.40 7.31
C ILE A 108 2.38 -18.26 8.52
N TRP A 109 2.07 -17.60 9.63
CA TRP A 109 1.37 -18.20 10.77
C TRP A 109 -0.11 -17.78 10.66
N PRO A 110 -1.04 -18.69 10.31
CA PRO A 110 -2.44 -18.34 10.11
C PRO A 110 -3.02 -17.63 11.34
N GLU A 111 -3.67 -16.48 11.14
CA GLU A 111 -4.10 -15.62 12.26
C GLU A 111 -5.26 -16.23 13.07
N GLU A 112 -5.94 -17.24 12.54
CA GLU A 112 -6.95 -18.03 13.27
C GLU A 112 -6.33 -18.95 14.32
N GLU A 113 -5.10 -19.41 14.11
CA GLU A 113 -4.35 -20.24 15.06
C GLU A 113 -3.45 -19.37 15.96
N PHE A 114 -2.84 -18.34 15.38
CA PHE A 114 -1.92 -17.43 16.07
C PHE A 114 -2.42 -15.98 15.91
N PRO A 115 -3.35 -15.50 16.74
CA PRO A 115 -3.89 -14.16 16.59
C PRO A 115 -2.81 -13.10 16.80
N VAL A 116 -2.86 -12.03 16.00
CA VAL A 116 -1.99 -10.86 16.19
C VAL A 116 -2.44 -10.10 17.43
N ARG A 117 -1.54 -9.96 18.41
CA ARG A 117 -1.73 -9.12 19.59
C ARG A 117 -1.11 -7.75 19.33
N TYR A 118 -1.96 -6.72 19.20
CA TYR A 118 -1.50 -5.34 19.05
C TYR A 118 -1.02 -4.76 20.40
N LEU A 119 0.15 -4.11 20.38
CA LEU A 119 0.87 -3.65 21.57
C LEU A 119 1.27 -2.17 21.53
N GLY A 120 1.22 -1.54 20.35
CA GLY A 120 1.64 -0.14 20.21
C GLY A 120 1.26 0.45 18.86
N GLU A 121 1.75 1.66 18.60
CA GLU A 121 1.49 2.42 17.37
C GLU A 121 2.80 3.04 16.87
N LEU A 122 3.01 3.04 15.55
CA LEU A 122 4.04 3.80 14.85
C LEU A 122 3.35 4.92 14.08
N GLU A 123 3.78 6.16 14.32
CA GLU A 123 3.36 7.36 13.57
C GLU A 123 4.58 7.98 12.88
N LEU A 124 4.45 8.37 11.61
CA LEU A 124 5.46 9.19 10.92
C LEU A 124 4.98 10.63 10.84
N ASN A 125 5.64 11.54 11.56
CA ASN A 125 5.16 12.92 11.72
C ASN A 125 6.17 14.02 11.33
N ARG A 126 7.28 13.63 10.70
CA ARG A 126 8.27 14.59 10.22
C ARG A 126 8.98 14.06 8.98
N ASN A 127 9.07 14.89 7.95
CA ASN A 127 9.89 14.62 6.77
C ASN A 127 11.37 14.84 7.10
N VAL A 128 12.23 14.26 6.28
CA VAL A 128 13.67 14.51 6.35
C VAL A 128 13.96 15.96 5.96
N ASP A 129 14.96 16.56 6.62
CA ASP A 129 15.46 17.90 6.29
C ASP A 129 16.26 17.87 4.98
N GLU A 130 17.01 16.78 4.74
CA GLU A 130 17.76 16.55 3.51
C GLU A 130 17.79 15.05 3.16
N TYR A 131 17.35 14.72 1.93
CA TYR A 131 17.19 13.33 1.51
C TYR A 131 18.49 12.51 1.56
N PHE A 132 19.60 13.07 1.07
CA PHE A 132 20.85 12.32 0.95
C PHE A 132 21.49 12.02 2.32
N THR A 133 21.48 12.98 3.25
CA THR A 133 22.11 12.82 4.56
C THR A 133 21.30 12.00 5.54
N GLN A 134 20.00 11.80 5.27
CA GLN A 134 19.10 11.03 6.11
C GLN A 134 18.59 9.76 5.40
N THR A 135 17.79 9.91 4.35
CA THR A 135 17.17 8.76 3.66
C THR A 135 18.16 7.89 2.91
N GLU A 136 19.08 8.47 2.14
CA GLU A 136 20.04 7.67 1.35
C GLU A 136 21.10 6.99 2.26
N GLN A 137 21.50 7.68 3.33
CA GLN A 137 22.58 7.23 4.22
C GLN A 137 22.13 6.40 5.42
N VAL A 138 20.82 6.26 5.68
CA VAL A 138 20.33 5.37 6.75
C VAL A 138 20.74 3.92 6.47
N ALA A 139 21.10 3.19 7.53
CA ALA A 139 21.52 1.80 7.46
C ALA A 139 20.76 0.94 8.48
N PHE A 140 19.78 0.18 7.98
CA PHE A 140 19.09 -0.85 8.76
C PHE A 140 19.85 -2.17 8.71
N CYS A 141 19.72 -3.00 9.75
CA CYS A 141 20.32 -4.33 9.84
C CYS A 141 19.47 -5.23 10.72
N THR A 142 19.20 -6.47 10.27
CA THR A 142 18.48 -7.45 11.10
C THR A 142 19.25 -7.80 12.37
N GLY A 143 20.58 -7.71 12.35
CA GLY A 143 21.45 -7.90 13.51
C GLY A 143 21.34 -6.82 14.59
N HIS A 144 20.64 -5.70 14.32
CA HIS A 144 20.39 -4.66 15.32
C HIS A 144 19.21 -5.02 16.23
N VAL A 145 19.45 -5.93 17.18
CA VAL A 145 18.48 -6.28 18.22
C VAL A 145 18.92 -5.73 19.58
N VAL A 146 17.97 -5.61 20.50
CA VAL A 146 18.18 -5.12 21.87
C VAL A 146 17.91 -6.25 22.87
N PRO A 147 18.44 -6.18 24.12
CA PRO A 147 18.14 -7.17 25.15
C PRO A 147 16.64 -7.47 25.26
N GLY A 148 16.29 -8.75 25.28
CA GLY A 148 14.90 -9.23 25.24
C GLY A 148 14.39 -9.63 23.85
N ILE A 149 15.08 -9.25 22.77
CA ILE A 149 14.79 -9.67 21.39
C ILE A 149 16.00 -10.42 20.85
N GLY A 150 15.76 -11.58 20.23
CA GLY A 150 16.82 -12.42 19.70
C GLY A 150 16.47 -13.04 18.34
N PHE A 151 17.35 -13.93 17.89
CA PHE A 151 17.23 -14.62 16.61
C PHE A 151 16.72 -16.05 16.80
N SER A 152 16.01 -16.55 15.80
CA SER A 152 15.74 -17.99 15.64
C SER A 152 16.71 -18.62 14.62
N ASP A 153 16.63 -19.93 14.44
CA ASP A 153 17.38 -20.65 13.40
C ASP A 153 16.73 -20.57 12.00
N ASP A 154 15.84 -19.59 11.77
CA ASP A 154 15.34 -19.28 10.42
C ASP A 154 16.53 -19.11 9.46
N PRO A 155 16.70 -20.01 8.46
CA PRO A 155 17.91 -20.07 7.65
C PRO A 155 18.07 -18.84 6.75
N LEU A 156 16.98 -18.09 6.49
CA LEU A 156 17.04 -16.82 5.76
C LEU A 156 17.53 -15.70 6.68
N LEU A 157 17.00 -15.62 7.91
CA LEU A 157 17.40 -14.62 8.90
C LEU A 157 18.89 -14.71 9.25
N GLN A 158 19.40 -15.92 9.41
CA GLN A 158 20.81 -16.18 9.73
C GLN A 158 21.76 -15.59 8.67
N GLY A 159 21.44 -15.76 7.38
CA GLY A 159 22.22 -15.14 6.30
C GLY A 159 22.06 -13.63 6.21
N ARG A 160 20.85 -13.11 6.51
CA ARG A 160 20.57 -11.67 6.53
C ARG A 160 21.43 -10.93 7.55
N ASN A 161 21.58 -11.47 8.77
CA ASN A 161 22.39 -10.86 9.83
C ASN A 161 23.82 -10.53 9.38
N PHE A 162 24.41 -11.37 8.53
CA PHE A 162 25.72 -11.11 7.93
C PHE A 162 25.68 -9.97 6.90
N SER A 163 24.75 -10.06 5.94
CA SER A 163 24.73 -9.20 4.74
C SER A 163 24.59 -7.71 5.04
N TYR A 164 23.70 -7.35 5.98
CA TYR A 164 23.39 -5.95 6.24
C TYR A 164 24.57 -5.15 6.79
N SER A 165 25.48 -5.77 7.56
CA SER A 165 26.70 -5.10 8.02
C SER A 165 27.77 -5.06 6.93
N ASP A 166 27.94 -6.17 6.20
CA ASP A 166 28.92 -6.29 5.12
C ASP A 166 28.70 -5.24 4.01
N THR A 167 27.46 -5.09 3.54
CA THR A 167 27.16 -4.16 2.44
C THR A 167 27.44 -2.69 2.77
N GLN A 168 27.44 -2.31 4.06
CA GLN A 168 27.71 -0.91 4.44
C GLN A 168 29.18 -0.54 4.25
N LEU A 169 30.08 -1.52 4.25
CA LEU A 169 31.52 -1.27 4.10
C LEU A 169 31.84 -0.61 2.76
N SER A 170 31.16 -1.02 1.69
CA SER A 170 31.29 -0.42 0.36
C SER A 170 30.31 0.74 0.13
N ARG A 171 29.07 0.62 0.62
CA ARG A 171 28.02 1.63 0.40
C ARG A 171 28.28 2.95 1.14
N LEU A 172 28.71 2.89 2.40
CA LEU A 172 28.87 4.05 3.28
C LEU A 172 30.30 4.20 3.83
N GLY A 173 31.00 3.08 4.01
CA GLY A 173 32.33 3.02 4.63
C GLY A 173 32.30 2.49 6.06
N THR A 174 33.46 2.11 6.60
CA THR A 174 33.60 1.38 7.87
C THR A 174 32.92 2.06 9.08
N ASN A 175 32.96 3.39 9.16
CA ASN A 175 32.39 4.16 10.27
C ASN A 175 30.95 4.65 10.01
N TRP A 176 30.17 3.94 9.19
CA TRP A 176 28.78 4.32 8.84
C TRP A 176 27.85 4.55 10.04
N GLN A 177 28.14 3.93 11.19
CA GLN A 177 27.40 4.14 12.46
C GLN A 177 27.62 5.52 13.08
N GLU A 178 28.64 6.27 12.65
CA GLU A 178 28.88 7.63 13.12
C GLU A 178 28.10 8.69 12.34
N LEU A 179 27.50 8.32 11.21
CA LEU A 179 26.63 9.22 10.45
C LEU A 179 25.43 9.65 11.33
N PRO A 180 25.02 10.93 11.31
CA PRO A 180 24.01 11.45 12.24
C PRO A 180 22.71 10.64 12.28
N ILE A 181 22.24 10.15 11.13
CA ILE A 181 20.99 9.38 11.03
C ILE A 181 21.11 7.95 11.59
N ASN A 182 22.32 7.38 11.66
CA ASN A 182 22.56 6.01 12.13
C ASN A 182 23.01 5.97 13.60
N LYS A 183 23.41 7.12 14.16
CA LYS A 183 23.97 7.19 15.49
C LYS A 183 22.88 6.86 16.54
N PRO A 184 23.15 5.97 17.50
CA PRO A 184 22.21 5.72 18.57
C PRO A 184 22.07 6.95 19.48
N VAL A 185 20.91 7.09 20.10
CA VAL A 185 20.63 8.15 21.08
C VAL A 185 21.09 7.79 22.50
N CYS A 186 21.69 6.62 22.69
CA CYS A 186 22.29 6.17 23.94
C CYS A 186 23.83 6.19 23.88
N PRO A 187 24.53 6.16 25.04
CA PRO A 187 25.98 6.13 25.06
C PRO A 187 26.57 4.90 24.33
N VAL A 188 27.62 5.12 23.54
CA VAL A 188 28.39 4.05 22.88
C VAL A 188 29.81 4.05 23.45
N MET A 189 30.20 2.94 24.07
CA MET A 189 31.52 2.77 24.65
C MET A 189 32.08 1.39 24.32
N ASN A 190 33.16 1.34 23.55
CA ASN A 190 33.82 0.10 23.13
C ASN A 190 35.28 0.36 22.73
N GLN A 191 35.94 -0.68 22.21
CA GLN A 191 37.33 -0.65 21.77
C GLN A 191 37.52 -0.60 20.25
N ASN A 192 36.46 -0.38 19.46
CA ASN A 192 36.58 -0.16 18.02
C ASN A 192 37.25 1.20 17.76
N ARG A 193 38.22 1.25 16.85
CA ARG A 193 39.04 2.44 16.52
C ARG A 193 39.26 2.55 15.01
N ASP A 194 39.80 3.70 14.62
CA ASP A 194 40.27 4.01 13.27
C ASP A 194 39.20 3.86 12.18
N GLY A 195 39.58 3.38 10.99
CA GLY A 195 38.71 3.28 9.82
C GLY A 195 38.53 4.60 9.06
N LYS A 196 38.07 4.50 7.81
CA LYS A 196 37.85 5.67 6.94
C LYS A 196 36.81 6.62 7.55
N HIS A 197 37.04 7.93 7.43
CA HIS A 197 36.17 9.00 7.95
C HIS A 197 35.84 8.90 9.44
N ARG A 198 36.78 8.44 10.27
CA ARG A 198 36.61 8.46 11.73
C ARG A 198 36.37 9.88 12.24
N THR A 199 35.23 10.13 12.85
CA THR A 199 34.85 11.43 13.44
C THR A 199 34.99 11.43 14.97
N THR A 200 34.72 10.31 15.62
CA THR A 200 34.84 10.21 17.09
C THR A 200 36.30 10.15 17.52
N ILE A 201 36.73 11.14 18.31
CA ILE A 201 38.03 11.14 19.00
C ILE A 201 37.86 10.56 20.40
N THR A 202 38.49 9.40 20.66
CA THR A 202 38.46 8.75 21.97
C THR A 202 39.77 9.04 22.72
N LYS A 203 39.70 9.76 23.85
CA LYS A 203 40.86 10.00 24.71
C LYS A 203 41.22 8.73 25.50
N GLY A 204 42.51 8.51 25.71
CA GLY A 204 43.01 7.41 26.54
C GLY A 204 44.28 6.80 25.97
N THR A 205 44.95 5.98 26.78
CA THR A 205 46.19 5.28 26.40
C THR A 205 45.98 3.77 26.18
N VAL A 206 44.72 3.32 26.19
CA VAL A 206 44.32 1.92 26.04
C VAL A 206 43.16 1.81 25.07
N ASN A 207 43.23 0.81 24.18
CA ASN A 207 42.22 0.49 23.18
C ASN A 207 41.89 -1.03 23.15
N TYR A 208 42.00 -1.73 24.29
CA TYR A 208 41.79 -3.18 24.40
C TYR A 208 41.15 -3.56 25.74
N TRP A 209 40.60 -4.78 25.81
CA TRP A 209 40.05 -5.40 27.02
C TRP A 209 40.51 -6.87 27.14
N PRO A 210 40.83 -7.38 28.34
CA PRO A 210 40.92 -6.68 29.63
C PRO A 210 42.12 -5.74 29.72
N ASN A 211 42.06 -4.74 30.61
CA ASN A 211 43.15 -3.79 30.83
C ASN A 211 43.27 -3.34 32.29
N ARG A 212 44.45 -2.83 32.69
CA ARG A 212 44.79 -2.46 34.07
C ARG A 212 43.97 -1.32 34.69
N PHE A 213 43.23 -0.57 33.89
CA PHE A 213 42.40 0.55 34.35
C PHE A 213 40.93 0.16 34.49
N GLU A 214 40.58 -1.09 34.16
CA GLU A 214 39.19 -1.56 34.02
C GLU A 214 38.33 -0.69 33.07
N ALA A 215 38.97 0.05 32.15
CA ALA A 215 38.28 0.92 31.23
C ALA A 215 37.42 0.08 30.26
N THR A 216 36.19 0.51 30.00
CA THR A 216 35.21 -0.15 29.11
C THR A 216 34.87 -1.60 29.50
N LYS A 217 34.75 -1.87 30.80
CA LYS A 217 34.31 -3.17 31.33
C LYS A 217 32.97 -3.60 30.71
N PRO A 218 32.81 -4.87 30.27
CA PRO A 218 31.54 -5.39 29.79
C PRO A 218 30.44 -5.30 30.86
N ALA A 219 29.22 -4.95 30.44
CA ALA A 219 28.06 -5.01 31.31
C ALA A 219 27.69 -6.47 31.61
N THR A 220 27.31 -6.74 32.86
CA THR A 220 26.69 -7.99 33.28
C THR A 220 25.24 -8.08 32.79
N ALA A 221 24.64 -9.28 32.87
CA ALA A 221 23.22 -9.46 32.57
C ALA A 221 22.32 -8.56 33.43
N GLN A 222 22.67 -8.39 34.72
CA GLN A 222 21.93 -7.56 35.68
C GLN A 222 22.05 -6.06 35.38
N GLU A 223 23.12 -5.65 34.70
CA GLU A 223 23.33 -4.28 34.22
C GLU A 223 22.71 -4.04 32.83
N GLY A 224 21.98 -5.03 32.29
CA GLY A 224 21.31 -4.94 30.98
C GLY A 224 22.17 -5.37 29.79
N GLY A 225 23.26 -6.11 30.02
CA GLY A 225 24.04 -6.72 28.94
C GLY A 225 23.20 -7.70 28.12
N TYR A 226 23.41 -7.72 26.80
CA TYR A 226 22.77 -8.69 25.93
C TYR A 226 23.28 -10.11 26.25
N VAL A 227 22.36 -11.04 26.48
CA VAL A 227 22.66 -12.44 26.79
C VAL A 227 22.04 -13.32 25.72
N ASP A 228 22.87 -14.12 25.05
CA ASP A 228 22.38 -15.14 24.14
C ASP A 228 21.57 -16.17 24.90
N TYR A 229 20.37 -16.46 24.40
CA TYR A 229 19.56 -17.53 24.95
C TYR A 229 20.29 -18.87 24.77
N PRO A 230 20.43 -19.70 25.82
CA PRO A 230 21.21 -20.94 25.79
C PRO A 230 20.44 -22.06 25.07
N GLN A 231 20.12 -21.85 23.79
CA GLN A 231 19.40 -22.81 22.97
C GLN A 231 20.18 -24.12 22.85
N LYS A 232 19.48 -25.25 23.00
CA LYS A 232 20.06 -26.56 22.70
C LYS A 232 20.19 -26.74 21.20
N VAL A 233 21.42 -27.00 20.74
CA VAL A 233 21.69 -27.31 19.34
C VAL A 233 22.19 -28.75 19.25
N SER A 234 21.50 -29.58 18.46
CA SER A 234 21.87 -30.97 18.21
C SER A 234 21.71 -31.29 16.73
N GLY A 235 22.74 -31.86 16.12
CA GLY A 235 22.73 -32.17 14.69
C GLY A 235 24.11 -32.44 14.12
N MET A 236 24.21 -32.38 12.80
CA MET A 236 25.46 -32.55 12.05
C MET A 236 25.73 -31.29 11.22
N LYS A 237 27.01 -30.99 10.93
CA LYS A 237 27.37 -29.89 10.02
C LYS A 237 27.11 -30.34 8.58
N THR A 238 26.11 -29.77 7.91
CA THR A 238 25.69 -30.18 6.57
C THR A 238 24.88 -29.08 5.88
N ARG A 239 24.75 -29.16 4.55
CA ARG A 239 23.97 -28.23 3.72
C ARG A 239 22.61 -28.86 3.40
N LEU A 240 21.69 -28.83 4.36
CA LEU A 240 20.32 -29.33 4.19
C LEU A 240 19.31 -28.44 4.92
N ARG A 241 18.03 -28.61 4.57
CA ARG A 241 16.88 -28.05 5.28
C ARG A 241 16.08 -29.15 5.94
N SER A 242 15.34 -28.81 7.00
CA SER A 242 14.46 -29.76 7.71
C SER A 242 13.39 -30.33 6.77
N LYS A 243 12.76 -31.44 7.14
CA LYS A 243 11.74 -32.09 6.29
C LYS A 243 10.53 -31.19 6.02
N LYS A 244 10.12 -30.37 6.99
CA LYS A 244 8.94 -29.50 6.90
C LYS A 244 9.10 -28.39 5.85
N PHE A 245 10.33 -27.96 5.56
CA PHE A 245 10.63 -27.00 4.47
C PHE A 245 10.33 -27.53 3.06
N ARG A 246 10.03 -28.84 2.90
CA ARG A 246 9.77 -29.45 1.58
C ARG A 246 8.33 -29.26 1.08
N GLU A 247 7.44 -28.75 1.92
CA GLU A 247 6.09 -28.36 1.51
C GLU A 247 6.14 -26.95 0.91
N HIS A 248 5.67 -26.77 -0.32
CA HIS A 248 5.79 -25.52 -1.07
C HIS A 248 4.47 -24.97 -1.63
N TYR A 249 3.33 -25.63 -1.43
CA TYR A 249 2.09 -25.29 -2.13
C TYR A 249 0.89 -25.05 -1.22
N ASN A 250 0.78 -25.71 -0.05
CA ASN A 250 -0.40 -25.57 0.81
C ASN A 250 -0.70 -24.10 1.11
N GLN A 251 0.30 -23.31 1.47
CA GLN A 251 0.05 -21.89 1.75
C GLN A 251 -0.14 -21.02 0.51
N ALA A 252 0.29 -21.47 -0.67
CA ALA A 252 -0.08 -20.81 -1.92
C ALA A 252 -1.56 -21.03 -2.23
N GLN A 253 -2.05 -22.26 -2.05
CA GLN A 253 -3.47 -22.61 -2.14
C GLN A 253 -4.29 -21.83 -1.10
N LEU A 254 -3.87 -21.82 0.16
CA LEU A 254 -4.50 -21.07 1.26
C LEU A 254 -4.65 -19.59 0.91
N PHE A 255 -3.57 -18.96 0.42
CA PHE A 255 -3.60 -17.56 0.01
C PHE A 255 -4.62 -17.32 -1.09
N TYR A 256 -4.53 -18.04 -2.22
CA TYR A 256 -5.45 -17.84 -3.34
C TYR A 256 -6.91 -18.11 -2.96
N ASN A 257 -7.17 -19.15 -2.17
CA ASN A 257 -8.52 -19.47 -1.70
C ASN A 257 -9.12 -18.36 -0.83
N SER A 258 -8.27 -17.61 -0.11
CA SER A 258 -8.68 -16.55 0.81
C SER A 258 -8.95 -15.22 0.12
N MET A 259 -8.57 -15.07 -1.14
CA MET A 259 -8.84 -13.86 -1.92
C MET A 259 -10.33 -13.72 -2.25
N SER A 260 -10.81 -12.48 -2.27
CA SER A 260 -12.12 -12.10 -2.80
C SER A 260 -12.17 -12.30 -4.32
N GLU A 261 -13.37 -12.19 -4.92
CA GLU A 261 -13.55 -12.43 -6.36
C GLU A 261 -12.73 -11.45 -7.23
N HIS A 262 -12.73 -10.16 -6.87
CA HIS A 262 -11.96 -9.16 -7.62
C HIS A 262 -10.44 -9.37 -7.45
N GLU A 263 -9.97 -9.70 -6.24
CA GLU A 263 -8.55 -10.01 -6.01
C GLU A 263 -8.08 -11.25 -6.79
N LYS A 264 -8.94 -12.28 -6.92
CA LYS A 264 -8.63 -13.46 -7.75
C LYS A 264 -8.52 -13.10 -9.23
N MET A 265 -9.43 -12.26 -9.72
CA MET A 265 -9.40 -11.75 -11.09
C MET A 265 -8.13 -10.93 -11.34
N HIS A 266 -7.74 -10.04 -10.42
CA HIS A 266 -6.49 -9.28 -10.51
C HIS A 266 -5.25 -10.18 -10.52
N ILE A 267 -5.20 -11.24 -9.70
CA ILE A 267 -4.09 -12.21 -9.72
C ILE A 267 -3.99 -12.90 -11.10
N MET A 268 -5.12 -13.29 -11.68
CA MET A 268 -5.15 -13.88 -13.03
C MET A 268 -4.67 -12.88 -14.08
N ASN A 269 -5.13 -11.63 -14.01
CA ASN A 269 -4.72 -10.56 -14.92
C ASN A 269 -3.22 -10.27 -14.81
N ALA A 270 -2.67 -10.18 -13.60
CA ALA A 270 -1.25 -9.95 -13.36
C ALA A 270 -0.39 -11.11 -13.86
N LEU A 271 -0.76 -12.37 -13.57
CA LEU A 271 -0.07 -13.54 -14.09
C LEU A 271 -0.09 -13.58 -15.62
N SER A 272 -1.23 -13.24 -16.23
CA SER A 272 -1.38 -13.20 -17.68
C SER A 272 -0.51 -12.11 -18.29
N PHE A 273 -0.51 -10.90 -17.70
CA PHE A 273 0.32 -9.79 -18.13
C PHE A 273 1.82 -10.10 -18.04
N GLU A 274 2.29 -10.62 -16.90
CA GLU A 274 3.72 -10.89 -16.70
C GLU A 274 4.22 -12.02 -17.62
N LEU A 275 3.39 -13.04 -17.86
CA LEU A 275 3.74 -14.17 -18.73
C LEU A 275 3.60 -13.85 -20.22
N ASP A 276 2.74 -12.90 -20.61
CA ASP A 276 2.70 -12.35 -21.98
C ASP A 276 4.04 -11.70 -22.36
N HIS A 277 4.74 -11.10 -21.39
CA HIS A 277 6.08 -10.54 -21.56
C HIS A 277 7.22 -11.57 -21.53
N CYS A 278 6.90 -12.87 -21.49
CA CYS A 278 7.89 -13.94 -21.56
C CYS A 278 7.98 -14.52 -22.98
N ASP A 279 8.97 -14.07 -23.76
CA ASP A 279 9.16 -14.52 -25.15
C ASP A 279 9.46 -16.03 -25.29
N ASP A 280 10.04 -16.68 -24.27
CA ASP A 280 10.36 -18.11 -24.29
C ASP A 280 9.12 -18.95 -23.93
N PRO A 281 8.55 -19.74 -24.87
CA PRO A 281 7.39 -20.57 -24.60
C PRO A 281 7.56 -21.59 -23.50
N ILE A 282 8.79 -22.02 -23.24
CA ILE A 282 9.06 -22.97 -22.16
C ILE A 282 8.74 -22.31 -20.81
N VAL A 283 8.96 -21.00 -20.66
CA VAL A 283 8.72 -20.28 -19.41
C VAL A 283 7.24 -20.24 -19.07
N TYR A 284 6.39 -19.67 -19.93
CA TYR A 284 4.97 -19.53 -19.61
C TYR A 284 4.24 -20.87 -19.55
N LYS A 285 4.63 -21.87 -20.37
CA LYS A 285 4.06 -23.23 -20.28
C LYS A 285 4.37 -23.90 -18.95
N ARG A 286 5.61 -23.83 -18.48
CA ARG A 286 6.00 -24.38 -17.17
C ARG A 286 5.38 -23.62 -16.01
N MET A 287 5.17 -22.32 -16.17
CA MET A 287 4.47 -21.53 -15.16
C MET A 287 2.99 -21.91 -15.06
N VAL A 288 2.31 -22.16 -16.18
CA VAL A 288 0.93 -22.68 -16.17
C VAL A 288 0.86 -24.05 -15.49
N GLU A 289 1.79 -24.97 -15.79
CA GLU A 289 1.87 -26.25 -15.07
C GLU A 289 2.02 -26.05 -13.56
N ARG A 290 2.86 -25.09 -13.14
CA ARG A 290 3.04 -24.75 -11.72
C ARG A 290 1.80 -24.12 -11.09
N ILE A 291 1.07 -23.29 -11.82
CA ILE A 291 -0.18 -22.68 -11.34
C ILE A 291 -1.24 -23.76 -11.14
N ALA A 292 -1.25 -24.82 -11.97
CA ALA A 292 -2.15 -25.97 -11.80
C ALA A 292 -1.88 -26.78 -10.50
N ASP A 293 -0.73 -26.60 -9.84
CA ASP A 293 -0.49 -27.14 -8.49
C ASP A 293 -1.18 -26.32 -7.38
N ILE A 294 -1.62 -25.11 -7.69
CA ILE A 294 -2.28 -24.19 -6.78
C ILE A 294 -3.79 -24.28 -7.01
N ASP A 295 -4.22 -23.93 -8.21
CA ASP A 295 -5.63 -23.89 -8.56
C ASP A 295 -5.81 -24.14 -10.07
N LEU A 296 -6.73 -25.06 -10.42
CA LEU A 296 -6.92 -25.49 -11.79
C LEU A 296 -7.61 -24.41 -12.64
N ASP A 297 -8.59 -23.70 -12.08
CA ASP A 297 -9.34 -22.70 -12.83
C ASP A 297 -8.49 -21.45 -13.08
N LEU A 298 -7.67 -21.06 -12.11
CA LEU A 298 -6.64 -20.04 -12.32
C LEU A 298 -5.68 -20.44 -13.45
N ALA A 299 -5.19 -21.69 -13.45
CA ALA A 299 -4.26 -22.17 -14.47
C ALA A 299 -4.88 -22.17 -15.87
N LYS A 300 -6.16 -22.57 -15.98
CA LYS A 300 -6.91 -22.53 -17.24
C LYS A 300 -7.06 -21.12 -17.77
N GLY A 301 -7.48 -20.18 -16.93
CA GLY A 301 -7.64 -18.78 -17.30
C GLY A 301 -6.32 -18.16 -17.78
N VAL A 302 -5.22 -18.38 -17.06
CA VAL A 302 -3.89 -17.89 -17.47
C VAL A 302 -3.43 -18.56 -18.76
N ALA A 303 -3.63 -19.87 -18.92
CA ALA A 303 -3.23 -20.60 -20.13
C ALA A 303 -3.91 -20.07 -21.39
N GLU A 304 -5.21 -19.78 -21.31
CA GLU A 304 -5.99 -19.20 -22.41
C GLU A 304 -5.45 -17.83 -22.82
N MET A 305 -5.08 -16.99 -21.85
CA MET A 305 -4.58 -15.64 -22.11
C MET A 305 -3.18 -15.62 -22.73
N VAL A 306 -2.28 -16.53 -22.32
CA VAL A 306 -0.85 -16.48 -22.70
C VAL A 306 -0.48 -17.47 -23.80
N GLY A 307 -1.45 -18.27 -24.28
CA GLY A 307 -1.23 -19.26 -25.35
C GLY A 307 -0.52 -20.53 -24.89
N ALA A 308 -0.65 -20.91 -23.61
CA ALA A 308 -0.16 -22.18 -23.09
C ALA A 308 -1.16 -23.33 -23.34
N ASP A 309 -0.71 -24.56 -23.16
CA ASP A 309 -1.60 -25.73 -23.18
C ASP A 309 -2.53 -25.68 -21.96
N ILE A 310 -3.86 -25.76 -22.19
CA ILE A 310 -4.87 -25.65 -21.12
C ILE A 310 -4.85 -26.93 -20.28
N PRO A 311 -4.56 -26.87 -18.98
CA PRO A 311 -4.50 -28.05 -18.14
C PRO A 311 -5.91 -28.60 -17.84
N GLU A 312 -6.08 -29.91 -17.99
CA GLU A 312 -7.36 -30.59 -17.70
C GLU A 312 -7.44 -31.17 -16.28
N VAL A 313 -6.29 -31.37 -15.65
CA VAL A 313 -6.16 -31.95 -14.31
C VAL A 313 -5.29 -31.06 -13.43
N ALA A 314 -5.65 -30.95 -12.15
CA ALA A 314 -4.83 -30.26 -11.18
C ALA A 314 -3.50 -31.03 -10.96
N GLY A 315 -2.39 -30.31 -10.87
CA GLY A 315 -1.08 -30.91 -10.56
C GLY A 315 -1.01 -31.52 -9.16
N ARG A 316 -1.84 -31.00 -8.25
CA ARG A 316 -2.16 -31.59 -6.95
C ARG A 316 -3.52 -31.11 -6.44
N PRO A 317 -4.17 -31.82 -5.50
CA PRO A 317 -5.42 -31.37 -4.91
C PRO A 317 -5.28 -30.01 -4.22
N ASN A 318 -6.18 -29.07 -4.53
CA ASN A 318 -6.39 -27.85 -3.74
C ASN A 318 -7.25 -28.19 -2.53
N HIS A 319 -6.74 -27.92 -1.33
CA HIS A 319 -7.43 -28.27 -0.09
C HIS A 319 -8.65 -27.38 0.24
N GLY A 320 -8.89 -26.28 -0.49
CA GLY A 320 -10.05 -25.40 -0.32
C GLY A 320 -10.10 -24.55 0.96
N LYS A 321 -9.23 -24.82 1.95
CA LYS A 321 -9.08 -24.01 3.16
C LYS A 321 -8.78 -22.55 2.84
N LYS A 322 -9.29 -21.64 3.69
CA LYS A 322 -9.06 -20.20 3.71
C LYS A 322 -8.52 -19.77 5.08
N SER A 323 -7.86 -18.61 5.14
CA SER A 323 -7.35 -17.99 6.36
C SER A 323 -7.66 -16.50 6.35
N LYS A 324 -7.99 -15.94 7.52
CA LYS A 324 -8.25 -14.51 7.69
C LYS A 324 -6.93 -13.73 7.70
N GLY A 325 -7.00 -12.45 7.39
CA GLY A 325 -5.84 -11.56 7.41
C GLY A 325 -4.97 -11.69 6.17
N LEU A 326 -5.52 -12.26 5.08
CA LEU A 326 -4.82 -12.41 3.80
C LEU A 326 -5.39 -11.46 2.75
N SER A 327 -6.71 -11.52 2.52
CA SER A 327 -7.41 -10.58 1.64
C SER A 327 -7.23 -9.14 2.15
N GLN A 328 -7.14 -8.17 1.24
CA GLN A 328 -7.16 -6.75 1.61
C GLN A 328 -8.51 -6.33 2.20
N GLU A 329 -9.60 -7.05 1.87
CA GLU A 329 -10.93 -6.81 2.45
C GLU A 329 -10.98 -7.08 3.96
N ASP A 330 -10.05 -7.89 4.49
CA ASP A 330 -9.90 -8.11 5.94
C ASP A 330 -9.30 -6.88 6.68
N PHE A 331 -8.82 -5.88 5.94
CA PHE A 331 -8.15 -4.70 6.48
C PHE A 331 -8.79 -3.38 6.03
N PRO A 332 -10.08 -3.15 6.31
CA PRO A 332 -10.69 -1.84 6.11
C PRO A 332 -10.03 -0.80 7.04
N PRO A 333 -10.18 0.50 6.76
CA PRO A 333 -9.82 1.52 7.73
C PRO A 333 -10.61 1.33 9.03
N GLU A 334 -10.01 1.71 10.16
CA GLU A 334 -10.65 1.54 11.49
C GLU A 334 -11.98 2.30 11.60
N ASN A 335 -12.05 3.46 10.94
CA ASN A 335 -13.27 4.20 10.69
C ASN A 335 -13.34 4.52 9.20
N LEU A 336 -14.54 4.48 8.61
CA LEU A 336 -14.73 4.97 7.24
C LEU A 336 -14.18 6.40 7.15
N THR A 337 -13.34 6.66 6.16
CA THR A 337 -12.64 7.93 6.02
C THR A 337 -12.28 8.20 4.57
N ILE A 338 -12.21 9.47 4.23
CA ILE A 338 -11.60 9.97 3.00
C ILE A 338 -10.36 10.84 3.28
N ALA A 339 -9.91 10.87 4.53
CA ALA A 339 -8.72 11.62 4.92
C ALA A 339 -7.54 11.23 4.02
N THR A 340 -6.79 12.24 3.57
CA THR A 340 -5.65 12.14 2.66
C THR A 340 -5.95 11.73 1.22
N ARG A 341 -7.20 11.38 0.88
CA ARG A 341 -7.59 11.07 -0.50
C ARG A 341 -7.51 12.35 -1.35
N MET A 342 -6.98 12.24 -2.54
CA MET A 342 -6.86 13.35 -3.49
C MET A 342 -8.03 13.30 -4.47
N VAL A 343 -8.76 14.41 -4.59
CA VAL A 343 -9.96 14.50 -5.46
C VAL A 343 -9.75 15.59 -6.50
N ALA A 344 -9.80 15.23 -7.78
CA ALA A 344 -9.75 16.22 -8.87
C ALA A 344 -11.12 16.85 -9.10
N ILE A 345 -11.19 18.17 -9.11
CA ILE A 345 -12.39 18.96 -9.42
C ILE A 345 -12.18 19.62 -10.79
N LEU A 346 -12.90 19.13 -11.81
CA LEU A 346 -12.70 19.56 -13.19
C LEU A 346 -13.64 20.72 -13.54
N ILE A 347 -13.07 21.87 -13.90
CA ILE A 347 -13.83 23.08 -14.26
C ILE A 347 -13.34 23.71 -15.56
N ALA A 348 -14.21 24.45 -16.22
CA ALA A 348 -13.88 25.41 -17.27
C ALA A 348 -14.65 26.72 -17.03
N ASP A 349 -14.43 27.74 -17.87
CA ASP A 349 -15.13 29.03 -17.71
C ASP A 349 -16.65 28.82 -17.78
N GLY A 350 -17.38 29.43 -16.86
CA GLY A 350 -18.83 29.27 -16.69
C GLY A 350 -19.26 28.07 -15.84
N TYR A 351 -18.40 27.60 -14.93
CA TYR A 351 -18.74 26.54 -13.98
C TYR A 351 -19.70 27.02 -12.88
N ASP A 352 -20.45 26.09 -12.28
CA ASP A 352 -21.29 26.37 -11.12
C ASP A 352 -20.44 26.56 -9.85
N ALA A 353 -20.35 27.79 -9.37
CA ALA A 353 -19.63 28.14 -8.16
C ALA A 353 -20.25 27.56 -6.88
N VAL A 354 -21.56 27.31 -6.85
CA VAL A 354 -22.23 26.78 -5.66
C VAL A 354 -21.78 25.34 -5.41
N ALA A 355 -21.95 24.47 -6.40
CA ALA A 355 -21.51 23.08 -6.30
C ALA A 355 -19.99 22.97 -6.10
N TYR A 356 -19.20 23.76 -6.83
CA TYR A 356 -17.74 23.78 -6.71
C TYR A 356 -17.28 24.10 -5.28
N ASN A 357 -17.77 25.21 -4.71
CA ASN A 357 -17.33 25.64 -3.39
C ASN A 357 -17.83 24.70 -2.28
N ALA A 358 -19.07 24.22 -2.39
CA ALA A 358 -19.64 23.32 -1.39
C ALA A 358 -18.87 22.00 -1.33
N ILE A 359 -18.60 21.35 -2.47
CA ILE A 359 -17.85 20.09 -2.50
C ILE A 359 -16.39 20.28 -2.11
N LYS A 360 -15.74 21.34 -2.60
CA LYS A 360 -14.35 21.64 -2.21
C LYS A 360 -14.23 21.83 -0.69
N ALA A 361 -15.16 22.57 -0.07
CA ALA A 361 -15.17 22.78 1.38
C ALA A 361 -15.48 21.49 2.14
N ALA A 362 -16.49 20.72 1.72
CA ALA A 362 -16.91 19.50 2.40
C ALA A 362 -15.80 18.42 2.36
N LEU A 363 -15.13 18.24 1.22
CA LEU A 363 -13.98 17.33 1.10
C LEU A 363 -12.82 17.76 2.01
N ALA A 364 -12.46 19.04 2.00
CA ALA A 364 -11.39 19.56 2.85
C ALA A 364 -11.71 19.41 4.35
N ALA A 365 -12.97 19.60 4.75
CA ALA A 365 -13.41 19.42 6.12
C ALA A 365 -13.27 17.96 6.62
N GLN A 366 -13.30 16.99 5.72
CA GLN A 366 -13.07 15.56 6.00
C GLN A 366 -11.60 15.14 5.85
N GLY A 367 -10.69 16.10 5.66
CA GLY A 367 -9.26 15.84 5.50
C GLY A 367 -8.85 15.30 4.14
N ALA A 368 -9.75 15.28 3.15
CA ALA A 368 -9.39 15.01 1.75
C ALA A 368 -8.72 16.25 1.13
N LEU A 369 -8.01 16.04 0.01
CA LEU A 369 -7.25 17.07 -0.69
C LEU A 369 -7.91 17.37 -2.04
N PRO A 370 -8.74 18.42 -2.16
CA PRO A 370 -9.37 18.80 -3.41
C PRO A 370 -8.42 19.60 -4.30
N PHE A 371 -8.21 19.15 -5.55
CA PHE A 371 -7.37 19.81 -6.55
C PHE A 371 -8.21 20.28 -7.73
N THR A 372 -8.05 21.53 -8.12
CA THR A 372 -8.79 22.15 -9.21
C THR A 372 -8.04 21.93 -10.52
N ILE A 373 -8.68 21.27 -11.47
CA ILE A 373 -8.11 20.92 -12.79
C ILE A 373 -8.92 21.61 -13.88
N ALA A 374 -8.26 22.29 -14.81
CA ALA A 374 -8.94 23.08 -15.84
C ALA A 374 -8.21 23.10 -17.19
N PRO A 375 -8.82 23.60 -18.29
CA PRO A 375 -8.13 23.72 -19.57
C PRO A 375 -6.85 24.58 -19.54
N ARG A 376 -6.76 25.52 -18.59
CA ARG A 376 -5.63 26.44 -18.40
C ARG A 376 -5.35 26.65 -16.92
N ARG A 377 -4.12 27.06 -16.58
CA ARG A 377 -3.71 27.39 -15.20
C ARG A 377 -3.91 28.85 -14.80
N THR A 378 -4.29 29.69 -15.75
CA THR A 378 -4.75 31.05 -15.43
C THR A 378 -6.18 31.01 -14.88
N PRO A 379 -6.63 32.04 -14.13
CA PRO A 379 -7.90 32.00 -13.42
C PRO A 379 -9.10 31.63 -14.29
N ILE A 380 -9.93 30.70 -13.81
CA ILE A 380 -11.19 30.26 -14.43
C ILE A 380 -12.35 30.98 -13.75
N TYR A 381 -13.30 31.48 -14.54
CA TYR A 381 -14.39 32.34 -14.07
C TYR A 381 -15.68 31.52 -13.93
N ALA A 382 -16.41 31.73 -12.84
CA ALA A 382 -17.69 31.05 -12.61
C ALA A 382 -18.78 31.57 -13.56
N ALA A 383 -19.91 30.87 -13.65
CA ALA A 383 -21.09 31.38 -14.35
C ALA A 383 -21.50 32.76 -13.79
N GLY A 384 -21.66 33.74 -14.68
CA GLY A 384 -21.96 35.13 -14.30
C GLY A 384 -20.72 35.98 -13.95
N GLU A 385 -19.53 35.41 -13.89
CA GLU A 385 -18.27 36.14 -13.79
C GLU A 385 -17.59 36.31 -15.16
N SER A 386 -16.76 37.33 -15.28
CA SER A 386 -15.89 37.53 -16.45
C SER A 386 -14.47 37.87 -16.02
N LYS A 387 -13.54 37.84 -16.97
CA LYS A 387 -12.16 38.26 -16.74
C LYS A 387 -12.04 39.69 -16.20
N ASP A 388 -12.98 40.56 -16.57
CA ASP A 388 -12.96 41.97 -16.21
C ASP A 388 -13.72 42.26 -14.90
N SER A 389 -14.59 41.34 -14.46
CA SER A 389 -15.49 41.55 -13.32
C SER A 389 -15.30 40.59 -12.13
N GLY A 390 -14.63 39.45 -12.33
CA GLY A 390 -14.48 38.40 -11.33
C GLY A 390 -13.03 38.17 -10.90
N LYS A 391 -12.84 37.60 -9.71
CA LYS A 391 -11.52 37.15 -9.24
C LYS A 391 -11.09 35.85 -9.90
N GLY A 392 -12.07 35.00 -10.25
CA GLY A 392 -11.85 33.64 -10.73
C GLY A 392 -11.14 32.75 -9.71
N VAL A 393 -10.93 31.49 -10.10
CA VAL A 393 -10.17 30.50 -9.33
C VAL A 393 -8.92 30.13 -10.13
N ALA A 394 -7.75 30.26 -9.52
CA ALA A 394 -6.51 29.74 -10.09
C ALA A 394 -6.48 28.21 -9.94
N PRO A 395 -6.48 27.43 -11.03
CA PRO A 395 -6.43 25.98 -10.95
C PRO A 395 -5.06 25.50 -10.47
N ASP A 396 -5.04 24.44 -9.67
CA ASP A 396 -3.82 23.81 -9.18
C ASP A 396 -2.98 23.29 -10.37
N HIS A 397 -3.68 22.67 -11.34
CA HIS A 397 -3.08 22.16 -12.56
C HIS A 397 -4.01 22.35 -13.78
N ASN A 398 -3.43 22.24 -14.97
CA ASN A 398 -4.23 22.16 -16.19
C ASN A 398 -4.45 20.68 -16.59
N LEU A 399 -5.44 20.43 -17.46
CA LEU A 399 -5.84 19.11 -17.92
C LEU A 399 -4.70 18.31 -18.58
N GLU A 400 -3.73 18.98 -19.23
CA GLU A 400 -2.61 18.28 -19.87
C GLU A 400 -1.48 17.94 -18.89
N GLY A 401 -1.34 18.68 -17.79
CA GLY A 401 -0.27 18.49 -16.82
C GLY A 401 -0.48 17.34 -15.86
N GLN A 402 -1.73 16.89 -15.65
CA GLN A 402 -2.05 15.78 -14.75
C GLN A 402 -3.16 14.90 -15.32
N ARG A 403 -3.24 13.65 -14.84
CA ARG A 403 -4.19 12.62 -15.29
C ARG A 403 -5.00 12.11 -14.13
N SER A 404 -6.08 11.38 -14.42
CA SER A 404 -6.95 10.87 -13.36
C SER A 404 -6.21 9.89 -12.46
N THR A 405 -5.22 9.15 -12.99
CA THR A 405 -4.27 8.27 -12.28
C THR A 405 -3.66 8.87 -11.01
N MET A 406 -3.48 10.19 -10.96
CA MET A 406 -2.88 10.89 -9.81
C MET A 406 -3.87 11.17 -8.68
N TYR A 407 -5.14 10.80 -8.86
CA TYR A 407 -6.25 11.12 -7.95
C TYR A 407 -7.04 9.88 -7.57
N ASP A 408 -7.64 9.89 -6.39
CA ASP A 408 -8.52 8.82 -5.90
C ASP A 408 -9.94 8.91 -6.49
N ALA A 409 -10.39 10.12 -6.84
CA ALA A 409 -11.71 10.37 -7.40
C ALA A 409 -11.76 11.66 -8.22
N ILE A 410 -12.84 11.83 -8.99
CA ILE A 410 -13.10 13.06 -9.75
C ILE A 410 -14.48 13.62 -9.44
N PHE A 411 -14.60 14.94 -9.43
CA PHE A 411 -15.85 15.67 -9.32
C PHE A 411 -15.96 16.71 -10.45
N ILE A 412 -17.12 16.81 -11.09
CA ILE A 412 -17.40 17.79 -12.14
C ILE A 412 -18.68 18.55 -11.76
N PRO A 413 -18.59 19.84 -11.36
CA PRO A 413 -19.76 20.67 -11.13
C PRO A 413 -20.45 21.01 -12.45
N GLY A 414 -21.72 21.43 -12.35
CA GLY A 414 -22.50 21.94 -13.49
C GLY A 414 -21.97 23.27 -14.05
N GLY A 415 -22.81 23.94 -14.82
CA GLY A 415 -22.48 25.16 -15.57
C GLY A 415 -22.39 24.89 -17.06
N ALA A 416 -23.43 25.30 -17.80
CA ALA A 416 -23.61 24.99 -19.21
C ALA A 416 -22.38 25.31 -20.09
N ASP A 417 -21.77 26.49 -19.90
CA ASP A 417 -20.60 26.92 -20.70
C ASP A 417 -19.33 26.12 -20.35
N SER A 418 -19.16 25.79 -19.07
CA SER A 418 -18.06 24.95 -18.60
C SER A 418 -18.16 23.56 -19.23
N ILE A 419 -19.34 22.95 -19.17
CA ILE A 419 -19.58 21.62 -19.73
C ILE A 419 -19.52 21.62 -21.26
N ALA A 420 -20.00 22.68 -21.93
CA ALA A 420 -19.86 22.81 -23.38
C ALA A 420 -18.38 22.86 -23.81
N THR A 421 -17.52 23.46 -22.99
CA THR A 421 -16.07 23.50 -23.19
C THR A 421 -15.42 22.14 -22.94
N LEU A 422 -15.70 21.52 -21.78
CA LEU A 422 -15.12 20.22 -21.40
C LEU A 422 -15.54 19.10 -22.36
N ARG A 423 -16.79 19.10 -22.84
CA ARG A 423 -17.31 18.12 -23.79
C ARG A 423 -16.58 18.13 -25.14
N LYS A 424 -16.02 19.26 -25.53
CA LYS A 424 -15.22 19.41 -26.77
C LYS A 424 -13.73 19.18 -26.55
N ASN A 425 -13.32 18.86 -25.33
CA ASN A 425 -11.93 18.62 -24.97
C ASN A 425 -11.68 17.11 -24.80
N GLY A 426 -10.89 16.53 -25.72
CA GLY A 426 -10.57 15.10 -25.68
C GLY A 426 -9.88 14.65 -24.39
N ARG A 427 -9.06 15.52 -23.77
CA ARG A 427 -8.40 15.21 -22.49
C ARG A 427 -9.39 15.17 -21.34
N ALA A 428 -10.39 16.06 -21.31
CA ALA A 428 -11.44 16.03 -20.29
C ALA A 428 -12.31 14.77 -20.41
N LEU A 429 -12.70 14.38 -21.64
CA LEU A 429 -13.40 13.12 -21.90
C LEU A 429 -12.59 11.91 -21.43
N HIS A 430 -11.29 11.87 -21.76
CA HIS A 430 -10.38 10.82 -21.31
C HIS A 430 -10.28 10.78 -19.78
N TYR A 431 -10.28 11.93 -19.10
CA TYR A 431 -10.21 11.99 -17.64
C TYR A 431 -11.37 11.24 -16.97
N VAL A 432 -12.59 11.38 -17.53
CA VAL A 432 -13.78 10.67 -17.05
C VAL A 432 -13.69 9.19 -17.34
N ARG A 433 -13.31 8.83 -18.57
CA ARG A 433 -13.17 7.42 -19.00
C ARG A 433 -12.11 6.67 -18.23
N GLU A 434 -10.97 7.29 -17.97
CA GLU A 434 -9.85 6.74 -17.19
C GLU A 434 -10.22 6.59 -15.72
N ALA A 435 -10.87 7.59 -15.12
CA ALA A 435 -11.41 7.43 -13.77
C ALA A 435 -12.45 6.29 -13.70
N PHE A 436 -13.27 6.13 -14.76
CA PHE A 436 -14.26 5.06 -14.83
C PHE A 436 -13.60 3.68 -14.94
N GLY A 437 -12.68 3.51 -15.89
CA GLY A 437 -11.93 2.28 -16.12
C GLY A 437 -11.06 1.87 -14.93
N HIS A 438 -10.48 2.85 -14.22
CA HIS A 438 -9.73 2.63 -12.98
C HIS A 438 -10.60 2.51 -11.73
N LEU A 439 -11.92 2.31 -11.90
CA LEU A 439 -12.87 1.98 -10.83
C LEU A 439 -13.03 3.07 -9.76
N LYS A 440 -12.66 4.31 -10.08
CA LYS A 440 -12.72 5.44 -9.14
C LYS A 440 -14.14 5.95 -8.96
N ALA A 441 -14.37 6.61 -7.82
CA ALA A 441 -15.59 7.36 -7.60
C ALA A 441 -15.64 8.57 -8.56
N ILE A 442 -16.81 8.79 -9.17
CA ILE A 442 -17.06 9.91 -10.09
C ILE A 442 -18.28 10.66 -9.58
N GLY A 443 -18.12 11.95 -9.26
CA GLY A 443 -19.21 12.83 -8.88
C GLY A 443 -19.56 13.80 -10.00
N ALA A 444 -20.85 13.97 -10.32
CA ALA A 444 -21.29 15.01 -11.25
C ALA A 444 -22.62 15.65 -10.87
N THR A 445 -22.74 16.97 -11.03
CA THR A 445 -23.98 17.70 -10.77
C THR A 445 -24.40 18.59 -11.93
N GLY A 446 -25.71 18.89 -12.02
CA GLY A 446 -26.25 19.75 -13.07
C GLY A 446 -25.96 19.21 -14.47
N GLU A 447 -25.53 20.09 -15.38
CA GLU A 447 -25.20 19.75 -16.77
C GLU A 447 -24.05 18.73 -16.89
N ALA A 448 -23.23 18.58 -15.85
CA ALA A 448 -22.12 17.63 -15.83
C ALA A 448 -22.61 16.18 -15.85
N VAL A 449 -23.81 15.90 -15.33
CA VAL A 449 -24.38 14.55 -15.31
C VAL A 449 -24.47 14.00 -16.73
N LYS A 450 -24.99 14.81 -17.66
CA LYS A 450 -25.09 14.40 -19.07
C LYS A 450 -23.72 14.25 -19.73
N PHE A 451 -22.74 15.05 -19.34
CA PHE A 451 -21.37 14.92 -19.84
C PHE A 451 -20.71 13.61 -19.39
N VAL A 452 -20.85 13.23 -18.12
CA VAL A 452 -20.34 11.95 -17.62
C VAL A 452 -21.07 10.78 -18.28
N GLN A 453 -22.40 10.87 -18.41
CA GLN A 453 -23.21 9.88 -19.12
C GLN A 453 -22.71 9.69 -20.56
N ASP A 454 -22.50 10.77 -21.31
CA ASP A 454 -22.03 10.67 -22.70
C ASP A 454 -20.58 10.14 -22.79
N ALA A 455 -19.75 10.39 -21.77
CA ALA A 455 -18.37 9.89 -21.73
C ALA A 455 -18.31 8.36 -21.46
N CYS A 456 -19.23 7.83 -20.65
CA CYS A 456 -19.28 6.44 -20.19
C CYS A 456 -20.69 5.83 -20.32
N SER A 457 -21.33 6.00 -21.48
CA SER A 457 -22.70 5.53 -21.74
C SER A 457 -22.72 4.01 -21.88
N LEU A 458 -22.89 3.31 -20.76
CA LEU A 458 -22.86 1.85 -20.69
C LEU A 458 -24.20 1.27 -20.22
N PRO A 459 -24.56 0.05 -20.67
CA PRO A 459 -25.75 -0.65 -20.20
C PRO A 459 -25.73 -0.81 -18.67
N GLY A 460 -26.87 -0.52 -18.02
CA GLY A 460 -27.05 -0.72 -16.57
C GLY A 460 -26.47 0.36 -15.67
N VAL A 461 -25.67 1.31 -16.19
CA VAL A 461 -25.22 2.46 -15.40
C VAL A 461 -26.32 3.53 -15.40
N GLU A 462 -26.90 3.77 -14.23
CA GLU A 462 -27.96 4.75 -14.03
C GLU A 462 -27.39 6.14 -13.71
N PHE A 463 -28.13 7.18 -14.14
CA PHE A 463 -27.78 8.58 -13.92
C PHE A 463 -29.01 9.33 -13.41
N SER A 464 -28.81 10.31 -12.54
CA SER A 464 -29.89 11.16 -12.05
C SER A 464 -30.52 11.97 -13.19
N GLU A 465 -31.85 12.05 -13.22
CA GLU A 465 -32.63 12.91 -14.14
C GLU A 465 -33.36 14.05 -13.38
N SER A 466 -33.25 14.08 -12.05
CA SER A 466 -33.97 15.00 -11.17
C SER A 466 -33.06 15.54 -10.05
N ASN A 467 -33.65 16.03 -8.97
CA ASN A 467 -32.92 16.44 -7.77
C ASN A 467 -32.55 15.26 -6.84
N ASN A 468 -33.01 14.05 -7.15
CA ASN A 468 -32.62 12.85 -6.40
C ASN A 468 -31.19 12.44 -6.74
N VAL A 469 -30.40 12.15 -5.71
CA VAL A 469 -29.06 11.59 -5.85
C VAL A 469 -29.16 10.13 -6.30
N VAL A 470 -28.39 9.79 -7.34
CA VAL A 470 -28.23 8.42 -7.84
C VAL A 470 -26.76 8.02 -7.66
N ASP A 471 -26.50 6.90 -6.98
CA ASP A 471 -25.20 6.23 -6.94
C ASP A 471 -25.33 4.90 -7.69
N SER A 472 -24.68 4.83 -8.85
CA SER A 472 -24.67 3.64 -9.69
C SER A 472 -23.23 3.27 -10.00
N TYR A 473 -22.77 2.13 -9.47
CA TYR A 473 -21.38 1.68 -9.60
C TYR A 473 -20.35 2.71 -9.10
N GLY A 474 -20.65 3.52 -8.09
CA GLY A 474 -19.74 4.59 -7.61
C GLY A 474 -19.70 5.81 -8.53
N VAL A 475 -20.62 5.92 -9.48
CA VAL A 475 -20.91 7.14 -10.24
C VAL A 475 -22.08 7.84 -9.55
N VAL A 476 -21.78 8.91 -8.82
CA VAL A 476 -22.73 9.65 -8.00
C VAL A 476 -23.17 10.90 -8.74
N THR A 477 -24.48 11.04 -8.97
CA THR A 477 -25.04 12.11 -9.81
C THR A 477 -26.28 12.79 -9.22
N ALA A 478 -26.43 14.09 -9.50
CA ALA A 478 -27.65 14.86 -9.21
C ALA A 478 -27.87 15.89 -10.33
N ALA A 479 -28.86 15.65 -11.21
CA ALA A 479 -29.07 16.48 -12.42
C ALA A 479 -29.70 17.84 -12.13
N GLN A 480 -30.44 17.96 -11.04
CA GLN A 480 -30.96 19.23 -10.53
C GLN A 480 -30.39 19.47 -9.13
N THR A 481 -29.82 20.66 -8.91
CA THR A 481 -29.21 21.02 -7.63
C THR A 481 -30.02 22.09 -6.93
N GLU A 482 -30.28 21.89 -5.64
CA GLU A 482 -30.87 22.86 -4.72
C GLU A 482 -29.90 23.08 -3.55
N ALA A 483 -30.15 24.09 -2.70
CA ALA A 483 -29.30 24.36 -1.55
C ALA A 483 -29.17 23.14 -0.59
N SER A 484 -30.18 22.27 -0.55
CA SER A 484 -30.21 21.04 0.25
C SER A 484 -29.41 19.88 -0.36
N THR A 485 -29.00 19.98 -1.63
CA THR A 485 -28.22 18.94 -2.33
C THR A 485 -26.82 18.81 -1.74
N PHE A 486 -26.25 19.92 -1.25
CA PHE A 486 -24.93 19.98 -0.66
C PHE A 486 -25.05 20.22 0.84
N LYS A 487 -24.56 19.28 1.64
CA LYS A 487 -24.44 19.46 3.09
C LYS A 487 -22.98 19.63 3.46
N ASP A 488 -22.75 20.50 4.45
CA ASP A 488 -21.44 20.67 5.09
C ASP A 488 -21.11 19.48 6.00
N ALA A 489 -22.12 18.90 6.66
CA ALA A 489 -21.99 17.68 7.42
C ALA A 489 -22.06 16.46 6.48
N ILE A 490 -20.94 15.77 6.33
CA ILE A 490 -20.82 14.53 5.57
C ILE A 490 -20.96 13.34 6.52
N ASP A 491 -21.93 12.48 6.23
CA ASP A 491 -22.06 11.17 6.85
C ASP A 491 -21.59 10.10 5.84
N LEU A 492 -20.50 9.38 6.15
CA LEU A 492 -19.98 8.31 5.30
C LEU A 492 -20.82 7.03 5.43
N VAL A 493 -22.06 7.10 4.95
CA VAL A 493 -23.04 6.01 5.03
C VAL A 493 -23.50 5.56 3.65
N LYS A 494 -23.70 4.25 3.52
CA LYS A 494 -24.27 3.66 2.30
C LYS A 494 -25.66 4.23 2.03
N ASN A 495 -25.97 4.51 0.76
CA ASN A 495 -27.25 5.05 0.32
C ASN A 495 -27.61 6.41 0.96
N ALA A 496 -26.61 7.26 1.20
CA ALA A 496 -26.85 8.64 1.63
C ALA A 496 -27.73 9.39 0.61
N LYS A 497 -28.61 10.26 1.09
CA LYS A 497 -29.60 10.97 0.26
C LYS A 497 -29.08 12.29 -0.31
N ASP A 498 -28.08 12.89 0.32
CA ASP A 498 -27.41 14.08 -0.19
C ASP A 498 -26.12 13.72 -0.94
N PHE A 499 -25.75 14.59 -1.88
CA PHE A 499 -24.70 14.29 -2.86
C PHE A 499 -23.34 14.23 -2.17
N SER A 500 -23.04 15.19 -1.29
CA SER A 500 -21.76 15.27 -0.57
C SER A 500 -21.45 13.98 0.19
N SER A 501 -22.45 13.44 0.91
CA SER A 501 -22.32 12.20 1.67
C SER A 501 -22.20 10.97 0.78
N ALA A 502 -23.03 10.86 -0.27
CA ALA A 502 -22.99 9.71 -1.18
C ALA A 502 -21.65 9.64 -1.94
N PHE A 503 -21.17 10.78 -2.46
CA PHE A 503 -19.90 10.85 -3.16
C PHE A 503 -18.72 10.55 -2.23
N SER A 504 -18.72 11.10 -1.01
CA SER A 504 -17.68 10.83 -0.02
C SER A 504 -17.69 9.37 0.44
N TYR A 505 -18.87 8.74 0.57
CA TYR A 505 -18.99 7.31 0.84
C TYR A 505 -18.36 6.49 -0.30
N ALA A 506 -18.66 6.79 -1.57
CA ALA A 506 -18.04 6.11 -2.71
C ALA A 506 -16.50 6.24 -2.70
N ILE A 507 -15.95 7.40 -2.35
CA ILE A 507 -14.49 7.59 -2.19
C ILE A 507 -13.94 6.73 -1.04
N SER A 508 -14.67 6.64 0.07
CA SER A 508 -14.24 5.85 1.26
C SER A 508 -14.13 4.36 0.98
N GLN A 509 -14.86 3.84 -0.02
CA GLN A 509 -14.77 2.45 -0.47
C GLN A 509 -13.54 2.20 -1.35
N HIS A 510 -12.69 3.21 -1.56
CA HIS A 510 -11.49 3.21 -2.39
C HIS A 510 -11.74 3.03 -3.89
N LYS A 511 -12.37 1.92 -4.31
CA LYS A 511 -12.72 1.60 -5.70
C LYS A 511 -14.07 0.89 -5.75
N ASN A 512 -14.75 0.95 -6.89
CA ASN A 512 -15.96 0.15 -7.14
C ASN A 512 -15.62 -1.11 -7.95
N TYR A 513 -15.29 -2.20 -7.27
CA TYR A 513 -14.89 -3.46 -7.93
C TYR A 513 -16.05 -4.14 -8.68
N GLN A 514 -17.31 -3.88 -8.31
CA GLN A 514 -18.46 -4.40 -9.05
C GLN A 514 -18.47 -3.94 -10.51
N ARG A 515 -17.97 -2.72 -10.79
CA ARG A 515 -17.83 -2.19 -12.15
C ARG A 515 -16.92 -3.06 -13.01
N GLU A 516 -15.91 -3.69 -12.42
CA GLU A 516 -15.02 -4.60 -13.13
C GLU A 516 -15.58 -6.03 -13.20
N LEU A 517 -16.17 -6.52 -12.11
CA LEU A 517 -16.81 -7.84 -12.04
C LEU A 517 -17.95 -7.99 -13.06
N ASP A 518 -18.68 -6.89 -13.33
CA ASP A 518 -19.73 -6.85 -14.36
C ASP A 518 -19.19 -6.52 -15.77
N GLY A 519 -17.87 -6.43 -15.93
CA GLY A 519 -17.19 -6.20 -17.21
C GLY A 519 -17.32 -4.78 -17.77
N LEU A 520 -17.86 -3.82 -17.00
CA LEU A 520 -18.12 -2.46 -17.49
C LEU A 520 -16.83 -1.68 -17.78
N SER A 521 -15.77 -1.89 -16.97
CA SER A 521 -14.46 -1.26 -17.21
C SER A 521 -13.89 -1.65 -18.58
N SER A 522 -14.07 -2.91 -19.00
CA SER A 522 -13.60 -3.42 -20.29
C SER A 522 -14.36 -2.84 -21.50
N MET A 523 -15.51 -2.20 -21.29
CA MET A 523 -16.29 -1.56 -22.35
C MET A 523 -15.86 -0.11 -22.63
N VAL A 524 -14.92 0.42 -21.85
CA VAL A 524 -14.44 1.80 -21.96
C VAL A 524 -13.02 1.82 -22.52
N ALA A 525 -12.72 2.78 -23.41
CA ALA A 525 -11.36 3.05 -23.87
C ALA A 525 -10.75 4.20 -23.04
N TYR A 526 -9.62 3.95 -22.37
CA TYR A 526 -9.07 4.86 -21.37
C TYR A 526 -7.55 4.80 -21.16
#